data_AF-A0A2S8J3N5-F1
#
_entry.id   AF-A0A2S8J3N5-F1
#
_cell.length_a   1.000
_cell.length_b   1.000
_cell.length_c   1.000
_cell.angle_alpha   90.00
_cell.angle_beta   90.00
_cell.angle_gamma   90.00
#
_symmetry.space_group_name_H-M   'P 1'
#
loop_
_entity.id
_entity.type
_entity.pdbx_description
1 polymer ?
#
loop_
_entity_poly.entity_id
_entity_poly.type
_entity_poly.pdbx_seq_one_letter_code
_entity_poly.pdbx_strand_id
1 'polypeptide(L)'
;MIDNDDLLHRVDQHYLGPTGFTLPVRIRYASLGLGAAFMATIFVIARGIVHVPLGFKSLVVMVVITVVLTARVTKFVNADHPVRSVVRAAWNDLNAPRPPKPGQTVVLRLPAISRAAGSAGAITPIEGESSR
;
A
#
# COMPACT_ATOMS: atom_id res chain seq x y z
N MET A 1 -3.95 20.82 20.71
CA MET A 1 -3.99 19.59 21.52
C MET A 1 -4.00 18.45 20.51
N ILE A 2 -3.10 17.47 20.62
CA ILE A 2 -3.21 16.25 19.80
C ILE A 2 -4.31 15.43 20.47
N ASP A 3 -5.45 15.28 19.79
CA ASP A 3 -6.66 14.70 20.40
C ASP A 3 -6.72 13.17 20.30
N ASN A 4 -5.80 12.55 19.55
CA ASN A 4 -5.77 11.10 19.33
C ASN A 4 -4.32 10.61 19.25
N ASP A 5 -3.99 9.58 20.04
CA ASP A 5 -2.66 8.94 20.08
C ASP A 5 -2.25 8.39 18.71
N ASP A 6 -3.22 8.08 17.85
CA ASP A 6 -2.98 7.70 16.45
C ASP A 6 -2.21 8.78 15.67
N LEU A 7 -2.45 10.07 15.97
CA LEU A 7 -1.74 11.19 15.34
C LEU A 7 -0.32 11.34 15.87
N LEU A 8 -0.06 10.89 17.11
CA LEU A 8 1.28 10.86 17.70
C LEU A 8 2.15 9.76 17.06
N HIS A 9 1.56 8.64 16.66
CA HIS A 9 2.26 7.52 16.02
C HIS A 9 2.35 7.64 14.50
N ARG A 10 1.52 8.47 13.86
CA ARG A 10 1.58 8.78 12.43
C ARG A 10 2.73 9.73 12.06
N VAL A 11 3.91 9.50 12.63
CA VAL A 11 5.12 10.25 12.27
C VAL A 11 5.65 9.70 10.96
N ASP A 12 5.57 10.55 9.94
CA ASP A 12 6.00 10.24 8.60
C ASP A 12 7.54 10.24 8.57
N GLN A 13 8.16 9.06 8.37
CA GLN A 13 9.62 8.84 8.48
C GLN A 13 10.43 9.48 7.35
N HIS A 14 10.41 10.81 7.25
CA HIS A 14 11.15 11.57 6.28
C HIS A 14 12.55 11.92 6.79
N TYR A 15 13.53 11.77 5.91
CA TYR A 15 14.89 12.23 6.10
C TYR A 15 14.90 13.75 6.22
N LEU A 16 15.34 14.23 7.37
CA LEU A 16 15.37 15.66 7.69
C LEU A 16 16.58 16.38 7.07
N GLY A 17 17.50 15.64 6.46
CA GLY A 17 18.77 16.16 5.98
C GLY A 17 19.83 16.19 7.09
N PRO A 18 21.06 16.62 6.76
CA PRO A 18 22.10 16.85 7.74
C PRO A 18 21.79 18.09 8.59
N THR A 19 22.39 18.18 9.78
CA THR A 19 22.17 19.30 10.71
C THR A 19 22.41 20.64 10.02
N GLY A 20 21.40 21.51 10.05
CA GLY A 20 21.46 22.85 9.44
C GLY A 20 21.09 22.91 7.96
N PHE A 21 20.69 21.79 7.34
CA PHE A 21 20.26 21.79 5.94
C PHE A 21 18.97 21.00 5.74
N THR A 22 17.92 21.67 5.27
CA THR A 22 16.68 21.02 4.86
C THR A 22 16.78 20.64 3.38
N LEU A 23 16.46 19.38 3.06
CA LEU A 23 16.42 18.96 1.67
C LEU A 23 15.22 19.62 0.96
N PRO A 24 15.38 20.03 -0.31
CA PRO A 24 14.27 20.59 -1.10
C PRO A 24 13.20 19.54 -1.45
N VAL A 25 13.53 18.26 -1.29
CA VAL A 25 12.65 17.12 -1.57
C VAL A 25 12.48 16.27 -0.33
N ARG A 26 11.29 15.71 -0.16
CA ARG A 26 10.95 14.80 0.93
C ARG A 26 11.36 13.37 0.55
N ILE A 27 12.34 12.83 1.25
CA ILE A 27 12.81 11.45 1.05
C ILE A 27 12.49 10.67 2.31
N ARG A 28 11.97 9.44 2.20
CA ARG A 28 11.72 8.59 3.39
C ARG A 28 12.99 7.84 3.76
N TYR A 29 13.30 7.67 5.06
CA TYR A 29 14.46 6.89 5.50
C TYR A 29 14.47 5.47 4.92
N ALA A 30 13.31 4.81 4.95
CA ALA A 30 13.15 3.47 4.38
C ALA A 30 13.45 3.44 2.88
N SER A 31 13.10 4.49 2.12
CA SER A 31 13.30 4.52 0.67
C SER A 31 14.78 4.55 0.27
N LEU A 32 15.64 5.16 1.09
CA LEU A 32 17.08 5.18 0.84
C LEU A 32 17.68 3.77 0.97
N GLY A 33 17.36 3.09 2.07
CA GLY A 33 17.82 1.71 2.31
C GLY A 33 17.28 0.73 1.26
N LEU A 34 16.00 0.84 0.92
CA LEU A 34 15.37 0.00 -0.10
C LEU A 34 15.93 0.25 -1.49
N GLY A 35 16.15 1.51 -1.85
CA GLY A 35 16.74 1.91 -3.13
C GLY A 35 18.16 1.38 -3.28
N ALA A 36 19.00 1.49 -2.23
CA ALA A 36 20.33 0.92 -2.23
C ALA A 36 20.30 -0.61 -2.39
N ALA A 37 19.41 -1.29 -1.68
CA ALA A 37 19.24 -2.75 -1.79
C ALA A 37 18.81 -3.16 -3.21
N PHE A 38 17.78 -2.53 -3.78
CA PHE A 38 17.33 -2.81 -5.13
C PHE A 38 18.41 -2.52 -6.17
N MET A 39 19.11 -1.38 -6.06
CA MET A 39 20.20 -1.04 -6.96
C MET A 39 21.29 -2.11 -6.94
N ALA A 40 21.71 -2.55 -5.75
CA ALA A 40 22.70 -3.61 -5.59
C ALA A 40 22.21 -4.94 -6.20
N THR A 41 20.96 -5.35 -5.92
CA THR A 41 20.38 -6.57 -6.48
C THR A 41 20.31 -6.52 -8.01
N ILE A 42 19.79 -5.43 -8.58
CA ILE A 42 19.71 -5.23 -10.03
C ILE A 42 21.10 -5.21 -10.64
N PHE A 43 22.08 -4.58 -9.97
CA PHE A 43 23.47 -4.56 -10.41
C PHE A 43 24.08 -5.94 -10.48
N VAL A 44 23.94 -6.73 -9.43
CA VAL A 44 24.44 -8.11 -9.37
C VAL A 44 23.79 -8.97 -10.46
N ILE A 45 22.47 -8.86 -10.65
CA ILE A 45 21.75 -9.64 -11.67
C ILE A 45 22.19 -9.22 -13.07
N ALA A 46 22.18 -7.92 -13.37
CA ALA A 46 22.52 -7.41 -14.69
C ALA A 46 23.98 -7.73 -15.06
N ARG A 47 24.91 -7.57 -14.10
CA ARG A 47 26.34 -7.77 -14.34
C ARG A 47 26.77 -9.22 -14.27
N GLY A 48 26.25 -9.97 -13.32
CA GLY A 48 26.67 -11.34 -13.00
C GLY A 48 25.90 -12.42 -13.75
N ILE A 49 24.62 -12.21 -14.03
CA ILE A 49 23.77 -13.22 -14.71
C ILE A 49 23.57 -12.84 -16.17
N VAL A 50 23.13 -11.61 -16.43
CA VAL A 50 22.74 -11.17 -17.78
C VAL A 50 23.95 -10.68 -18.61
N HIS A 51 25.10 -10.46 -17.96
CA HIS A 51 26.35 -9.99 -18.61
C HIS A 51 26.18 -8.67 -19.38
N VAL A 52 25.33 -7.77 -18.86
CA VAL A 52 25.09 -6.45 -19.46
C VAL A 52 26.38 -5.62 -19.42
N PRO A 53 26.80 -5.00 -20.54
CA PRO A 53 27.98 -4.14 -20.56
C PRO A 53 27.75 -2.88 -19.72
N LEU A 54 28.80 -2.44 -19.04
CA LEU A 54 28.84 -1.19 -18.28
C LEU A 54 28.91 0.01 -19.23
N GLY A 55 27.76 0.37 -19.79
CA GLY A 55 27.57 1.59 -20.55
C GLY A 55 26.63 2.55 -19.84
N PHE A 56 26.71 3.83 -20.20
CA PHE A 56 25.81 4.86 -19.67
C PHE A 56 24.33 4.49 -19.85
N LYS A 57 23.96 3.98 -21.03
CA LYS A 57 22.59 3.53 -21.34
C LYS A 57 22.12 2.43 -20.37
N SER A 58 22.96 1.42 -20.13
CA SER A 58 22.66 0.33 -19.19
C SER A 58 22.47 0.86 -17.77
N LEU A 59 23.35 1.75 -17.31
CA LEU A 59 23.27 2.35 -15.98
C LEU A 59 21.96 3.12 -15.79
N VAL A 60 21.58 3.95 -16.77
CA VAL A 60 20.32 4.72 -16.72
C VAL A 60 19.13 3.79 -16.61
N VAL A 61 19.08 2.71 -17.40
CA VAL A 61 17.99 1.72 -17.32
C VAL A 61 17.92 1.08 -15.93
N MET A 62 19.06 0.71 -15.34
CA MET A 62 19.11 0.12 -14.00
C MET A 62 18.63 1.09 -12.92
N VAL A 63 19.02 2.37 -13.00
CA VAL A 63 18.54 3.42 -12.09
C VAL A 63 17.03 3.62 -12.23
N VAL A 64 16.51 3.69 -13.46
CA VAL A 64 15.07 3.85 -13.70
C VAL A 64 14.29 2.68 -13.11
N ILE A 65 14.73 1.44 -13.36
CA ILE A 65 14.10 0.24 -12.79
C ILE A 65 14.13 0.29 -11.25
N THR A 66 15.26 0.68 -10.66
CA THR A 66 15.42 0.83 -9.22
C THR A 66 14.44 1.85 -8.64
N VAL A 67 14.30 3.02 -9.27
CA VAL A 67 13.39 4.08 -8.83
C VAL A 67 11.94 3.59 -8.89
N VAL A 68 11.55 2.92 -9.98
CA VAL A 68 10.19 2.39 -10.15
C VAL A 68 9.86 1.33 -9.10
N LEU A 69 10.78 0.38 -8.86
CA LEU A 69 10.61 -0.66 -7.84
C LEU A 69 10.53 -0.05 -6.44
N THR A 70 11.45 0.85 -6.11
CA THR A 70 11.45 1.54 -4.81
C THR A 70 10.14 2.30 -4.60
N ALA A 71 9.67 3.04 -5.61
CA ALA A 71 8.41 3.78 -5.55
C ALA A 71 7.19 2.84 -5.40
N ARG A 72 7.22 1.65 -6.01
CA ARG A 72 6.11 0.69 -5.89
C ARG A 72 6.08 0.04 -4.51
N VAL A 73 7.22 -0.37 -3.98
CA VAL A 73 7.30 -1.09 -2.70
C VAL A 73 7.08 -0.15 -1.53
N THR A 74 7.60 1.08 -1.59
CA THR A 74 7.42 2.06 -0.51
C THR A 74 5.97 2.49 -0.29
N LYS A 75 5.03 2.19 -1.21
CA LYS A 75 3.58 2.35 -0.98
C LYS A 75 3.06 1.44 0.13
N PHE A 76 3.67 0.28 0.32
CA PHE A 76 3.29 -0.69 1.34
C PHE A 76 4.06 -0.52 2.65
N VAL A 77 5.18 0.20 2.61
CA VAL A 77 6.03 0.45 3.78
C VAL A 77 5.57 1.73 4.45
N ASN A 78 5.09 1.63 5.69
CA ASN A 78 4.64 2.75 6.50
C ASN A 78 5.21 2.65 7.92
N ALA A 79 4.98 3.67 8.76
CA ALA A 79 5.41 3.64 10.15
C ALA A 79 4.85 2.42 10.90
N ASP A 80 3.59 2.08 10.64
CA ASP A 80 2.90 0.91 11.23
C ASP A 80 3.30 -0.42 10.56
N HIS A 81 3.84 -0.34 9.35
CA HIS A 81 4.18 -1.49 8.51
C HIS A 81 5.64 -1.38 8.05
N PRO A 82 6.61 -1.65 8.95
CA PRO A 82 8.01 -1.56 8.60
C PRO A 82 8.39 -2.63 7.57
N VAL A 83 9.44 -2.37 6.79
CA VAL A 83 9.95 -3.24 5.72
C VAL A 83 10.05 -4.71 6.18
N ARG A 84 10.58 -4.94 7.38
CA ARG A 84 10.74 -6.28 7.96
C ARG A 84 9.40 -7.01 8.15
N SER A 85 8.37 -6.29 8.59
CA SER A 85 7.03 -6.85 8.77
C SER A 85 6.43 -7.24 7.43
N VAL A 86 6.51 -6.36 6.44
CA VAL A 86 6.01 -6.60 5.07
C VAL A 86 6.69 -7.82 4.43
N VAL A 87 8.03 -7.90 4.53
CA VAL A 87 8.80 -9.04 4.00
C VAL A 87 8.44 -10.33 4.72
N ARG A 88 8.29 -10.30 6.05
CA ARG A 88 7.92 -11.48 6.83
C ARG A 88 6.49 -11.94 6.54
N ALA A 89 5.56 -11.01 6.38
CA ALA A 89 4.19 -11.31 5.97
C ALA A 89 4.15 -11.95 4.59
N ALA A 90 4.89 -11.40 3.61
CA ALA A 90 5.01 -11.99 2.29
C ALA A 90 5.65 -13.39 2.32
N TRP A 91 6.69 -13.59 3.13
CA TRP A 91 7.32 -14.89 3.32
C TRP A 91 6.39 -15.91 3.97
N ASN A 92 5.63 -15.48 4.98
CA ASN A 92 4.63 -16.30 5.63
C ASN A 92 3.49 -16.66 4.67
N ASP A 93 3.01 -15.72 3.85
CA ASP A 93 1.95 -16.00 2.87
C ASP A 93 2.42 -16.97 1.78
N LEU A 94 3.69 -16.87 1.36
CA LEU A 94 4.30 -17.76 0.38
C LEU A 94 4.50 -19.19 0.93
N ASN A 95 4.89 -19.34 2.20
CA ASN A 95 5.17 -20.63 2.83
C ASN A 95 4.02 -21.18 3.66
N ALA A 96 2.91 -20.44 3.80
CA ALA A 96 1.79 -20.84 4.63
C ALA A 96 1.22 -22.18 4.11
N PRO A 97 1.18 -23.23 4.95
CA PRO A 97 0.48 -24.45 4.60
C PRO A 97 -1.00 -24.14 4.41
N ARG A 98 -1.45 -24.07 3.15
CA ARG A 98 -2.87 -23.96 2.85
C ARG A 98 -3.42 -25.38 2.82
N PRO A 99 -4.32 -25.78 3.75
CA PRO A 99 -5.00 -27.05 3.59
C PRO A 99 -5.67 -27.05 2.22
N PRO A 100 -5.56 -28.15 1.43
CA PRO A 100 -6.27 -28.24 0.16
C PRO A 100 -7.73 -27.95 0.48
N LYS A 101 -8.31 -26.90 -0.12
CA LYS A 101 -9.75 -26.66 0.02
C LYS A 101 -10.42 -27.89 -0.60
N PRO A 102 -11.04 -28.81 0.16
CA PRO A 102 -11.96 -29.73 -0.47
C PRO A 102 -12.99 -28.86 -1.18
N GLY A 103 -13.41 -29.24 -2.38
CA GLY A 103 -14.48 -28.55 -3.10
C GLY A 103 -15.76 -28.59 -2.27
N GLN A 104 -15.89 -27.67 -1.32
CA GLN A 104 -17.03 -27.59 -0.43
C GLN A 104 -18.07 -26.77 -1.17
N THR A 105 -19.02 -27.47 -1.76
CA THR A 105 -20.24 -26.86 -2.30
C THR A 105 -20.97 -26.19 -1.14
N VAL A 106 -20.77 -24.88 -1.00
CA VAL A 106 -21.51 -24.07 -0.02
C VAL A 106 -22.88 -23.77 -0.63
N VAL A 107 -23.91 -24.47 -0.15
CA VAL A 107 -25.29 -24.14 -0.48
C VAL A 107 -25.67 -22.91 0.33
N LEU A 108 -25.49 -21.73 -0.26
CA LEU A 108 -26.01 -20.49 0.30
C LEU A 108 -27.52 -20.47 0.06
N ARG A 109 -28.32 -20.67 1.12
CA ARG A 109 -29.73 -20.28 1.09
C ARG A 109 -29.77 -18.76 1.07
N LEU A 110 -29.94 -18.20 -0.13
CA LEU A 110 -30.33 -16.81 -0.28
C LEU A 110 -31.63 -16.62 0.52
N PRO A 111 -31.68 -15.73 1.52
CA PRO A 111 -32.95 -15.39 2.14
C PRO A 111 -33.87 -14.88 1.03
N ALA A 112 -35.15 -15.27 1.09
CA ALA A 112 -36.15 -14.75 0.18
C ALA A 112 -36.00 -13.22 0.18
N ILE A 113 -35.84 -12.64 -1.01
CA ILE A 113 -35.83 -11.19 -1.17
C ILE A 113 -37.17 -10.73 -0.59
N SER A 114 -37.15 -10.27 0.66
CA SER A 114 -38.25 -9.53 1.23
C SER A 114 -38.27 -8.25 0.40
N ARG A 115 -39.09 -8.24 -0.65
CA ARG A 115 -39.58 -6.99 -1.20
C ARG A 115 -40.12 -6.25 0.00
N ALA A 116 -39.41 -5.21 0.42
CA ALA A 116 -39.90 -4.29 1.42
C ALA A 116 -41.27 -3.82 0.91
N ALA A 117 -42.34 -4.39 1.48
CA ALA A 117 -43.67 -3.82 1.39
C ALA A 117 -43.58 -2.52 2.18
N GLY A 118 -43.14 -1.47 1.52
CA GLY A 118 -42.68 -0.24 2.16
C GLY A 118 -42.49 0.89 1.17
N SER A 119 -43.40 1.01 0.21
CA SER A 119 -43.55 2.25 -0.58
C SER A 119 -45.02 2.55 -0.92
N ALA A 120 -45.95 2.09 -0.08
CA ALA A 120 -47.35 2.50 -0.15
C ALA A 120 -47.74 3.11 1.20
N GLY A 121 -47.80 4.44 1.26
CA GLY A 121 -48.47 5.16 2.35
C GLY A 121 -47.57 5.83 3.38
N ALA A 122 -46.73 6.76 2.95
CA ALA A 122 -46.30 7.86 3.81
C ALA A 122 -46.53 9.17 3.05
N ILE A 123 -47.81 9.50 2.84
CA ILE A 123 -48.23 10.85 2.47
C ILE A 123 -48.19 11.63 3.79
N THR A 124 -47.08 12.30 4.07
CA THR A 124 -47.05 13.34 5.10
C THR A 124 -47.87 14.52 4.59
N PRO A 125 -48.92 14.97 5.30
CA PRO A 125 -49.61 16.21 4.95
C PRO A 125 -48.63 17.37 5.07
N ILE A 126 -48.46 18.11 3.98
CA ILE A 126 -47.76 19.39 3.97
C ILE A 126 -48.65 20.40 4.68
N GLU A 127 -48.28 20.73 5.91
CA GLU A 127 -48.86 21.77 6.75
C GLU A 127 -48.60 23.12 6.08
N GLY A 128 -49.50 23.54 5.18
CA GLY A 128 -49.26 24.76 4.38
C GLY A 128 -50.36 25.25 3.46
N GLU A 129 -51.55 24.63 3.38
CA GLU A 129 -52.65 25.15 2.56
C GLU A 129 -53.72 25.81 3.44
N SER A 130 -53.38 26.96 4.02
CA SER A 130 -54.39 27.94 4.46
C SER A 130 -54.62 28.92 3.33
N SER A 131 -55.82 28.96 2.75
CA SER A 131 -56.33 30.12 2.04
C SER A 131 -57.85 30.12 2.09
N ARG A 132 -58.35 31.10 2.84
CA ARG A 132 -59.64 31.82 2.77
C ARG A 132 -60.77 31.23 1.94
#